data_AF-A0A8S2Y216-F1
#
_entry.id   AF-A0A8S2Y216-F1
#
_cell.length_a   1.000
_cell.length_b   1.000
_cell.length_c   1.000
_cell.angle_alpha   90.00
_cell.angle_beta   90.00
_cell.angle_gamma   90.00
#
_symmetry.space_group_name_H-M   'P 1'
#
loop_
_entity.id
_entity.type
_entity.pdbx_description
1 polymer ?
#
loop_
_entity_poly.entity_id
_entity_poly.type
_entity_poly.pdbx_seq_one_letter_code
_entity_poly.pdbx_strand_id
1 'polypeptide(L)'
;ILQTANKHYHDKNVKVISRDEELISSHKPKLILLSTTVFGNVKYSGLSSKQIFGVTCPYESSCIWSCNRREHFSTADAIIFHAYDVQYFHESVPDRREVKKNTVFVLWSDEPATIIDYKLFNKYYFNWTISYKLESEVSVASYGLYSIVKEKSDEIDQWIYNQFRQRQTSALWFVSNCDANERLKLYHQLKRLFPIEGYGRCVDYYPIHLCTSKTPCETRYMMEYKYYLSFESNTCSGYVSEKFWKALSFGLIPIVYGPKKEDYIRIAPPSSFIHVDDFDTVSALSEHLFQVGNNYTL
;
A
#
# COMPACT_ATOMS: atom_id res chain seq x y z
N ILE A 1 10.29 -2.53 -11.21
CA ILE A 1 9.94 -1.15 -11.62
C ILE A 1 9.97 -0.32 -10.35
N LEU A 2 11.16 0.15 -9.97
CA LEU A 2 11.37 1.16 -8.93
C LEU A 2 12.18 2.26 -9.60
N GLN A 3 11.53 2.95 -10.54
CA GLN A 3 12.05 4.17 -11.13
C GLN A 3 11.55 5.32 -10.27
N THR A 4 12.48 5.92 -9.52
CA THR A 4 12.56 7.37 -9.28
C THR A 4 11.24 8.11 -9.05
N ALA A 5 10.77 8.11 -7.80
CA ALA A 5 9.77 9.05 -7.28
C ALA A 5 10.35 10.02 -6.23
N ASN A 6 11.66 10.00 -5.95
CA ASN A 6 12.26 10.81 -4.89
C ASN A 6 12.81 12.16 -5.39
N LYS A 7 11.95 13.01 -5.97
CA LYS A 7 12.27 14.44 -6.13
C LYS A 7 11.36 15.39 -5.35
N HIS A 8 10.31 14.89 -4.69
CA HIS A 8 9.37 15.75 -3.96
C HIS A 8 9.11 15.34 -2.50
N TYR A 9 9.86 14.39 -1.97
CA TYR A 9 9.83 14.10 -0.55
C TYR A 9 10.69 15.13 0.22
N HIS A 10 10.08 16.25 0.59
CA HIS A 10 10.68 17.27 1.47
C HIS A 10 10.23 17.06 2.91
N ASP A 11 10.58 15.93 3.51
CA ASP A 11 10.65 15.85 4.98
C ASP A 11 12.11 16.02 5.39
N LYS A 12 12.37 16.98 6.28
CA LYS A 12 13.73 17.25 6.79
C LYS A 12 14.28 16.09 7.63
N ASN A 13 13.45 15.12 8.00
CA ASN A 13 13.82 13.98 8.84
C ASN A 13 14.05 12.67 8.07
N VAL A 14 13.77 12.61 6.76
CA VAL A 14 14.05 11.41 5.96
C VAL A 14 15.38 11.57 5.25
N LYS A 15 16.35 10.78 5.70
CA LYS A 15 17.65 10.68 5.05
C LYS A 15 17.50 9.91 3.75
N VAL A 16 17.22 10.62 2.65
CA VAL A 16 17.38 10.08 1.31
C VAL A 16 18.87 9.83 1.12
N ILE A 17 19.29 8.56 1.10
CA ILE A 17 20.67 8.22 0.75
C ILE A 17 20.84 8.61 -0.72
N SER A 18 21.55 9.71 -0.97
CA SER A 18 21.88 10.17 -2.31
C SER A 18 22.66 9.07 -3.03
N ARG A 19 22.43 8.93 -4.33
CA ARG A 19 23.07 7.95 -5.22
C ARG A 19 24.58 8.18 -5.40
N ASP A 20 25.15 9.17 -4.74
CA ASP A 20 26.52 9.59 -4.97
C ASP A 20 27.47 8.75 -4.11
N GLU A 21 28.06 7.77 -4.78
CA GLU A 21 29.48 7.44 -4.74
C GLU A 21 30.13 7.33 -3.36
N GLU A 22 29.94 6.20 -2.65
CA GLU A 22 31.00 5.61 -1.77
C GLU A 22 30.65 4.27 -1.09
N LEU A 23 29.54 3.60 -1.42
CA LEU A 23 29.20 2.30 -0.80
C LEU A 23 29.56 1.06 -1.64
N ILE A 24 30.14 1.24 -2.83
CA ILE A 24 30.67 0.13 -3.64
C ILE A 24 32.05 -0.28 -3.10
N SER A 25 32.11 -0.57 -1.80
CA SER A 25 33.26 -1.19 -1.17
C SER A 25 33.04 -2.71 -1.20
N SER A 26 34.09 -3.44 -1.57
CA SER A 26 34.23 -4.90 -1.79
C SER A 26 33.80 -5.80 -0.61
N HIS A 27 32.59 -5.62 -0.09
CA HIS A 27 32.07 -6.38 1.02
C HIS A 27 31.35 -7.63 0.51
N LYS A 28 31.53 -8.73 1.26
CA LYS A 28 30.73 -9.95 1.09
C LYS A 28 29.24 -9.58 1.06
N PRO A 29 28.45 -10.11 0.10
CA PRO A 29 27.02 -9.83 0.04
C PRO A 29 26.31 -10.13 1.35
N LYS A 30 25.35 -9.28 1.70
CA LYS A 30 24.55 -9.41 2.93
C LYS A 30 23.40 -10.36 2.72
N LEU A 31 23.26 -11.34 3.61
CA LEU A 31 22.17 -12.31 3.57
C LEU A 31 20.96 -11.78 4.35
N ILE A 32 19.86 -11.56 3.65
CA ILE A 32 18.57 -11.11 4.18
C ILE A 32 17.60 -12.30 4.14
N LEU A 33 17.16 -12.72 5.32
CA LEU A 33 16.24 -13.85 5.50
C LEU A 33 14.84 -13.32 5.84
N LEU A 34 13.85 -13.64 5.02
CA LEU A 34 12.45 -13.55 5.43
C LEU A 34 12.08 -14.83 6.19
N SER A 35 11.88 -14.70 7.51
CA SER A 35 11.67 -15.85 8.40
C SER A 35 10.22 -16.29 8.52
N THR A 36 9.26 -15.47 8.10
CA THR A 36 7.84 -15.79 8.20
C THR A 36 7.21 -15.70 6.82
N THR A 37 6.02 -16.26 6.65
CA THR A 37 5.15 -15.85 5.56
C THR A 37 4.67 -14.40 5.76
N VAL A 38 3.94 -13.87 4.78
CA VAL A 38 3.32 -12.54 4.86
C VAL A 38 1.83 -12.69 4.61
N PHE A 39 1.03 -12.55 5.67
CA PHE A 39 -0.39 -12.89 5.71
C PHE A 39 -0.65 -14.36 5.35
N GLY A 40 0.18 -15.27 5.84
CA GLY A 40 0.08 -16.71 5.54
C GLY A 40 0.49 -17.07 4.10
N ASN A 41 0.94 -16.10 3.31
CA ASN A 41 1.28 -16.30 1.91
C ASN A 41 2.80 -16.41 1.72
N VAL A 42 3.22 -17.42 0.96
CA VAL A 42 4.62 -17.68 0.55
C VAL A 42 5.03 -16.90 -0.71
N LYS A 43 4.35 -15.81 -1.07
CA LYS A 43 4.56 -15.04 -2.32
C LYS A 43 5.98 -14.55 -2.55
N TYR A 44 6.77 -14.38 -1.48
CA TYR A 44 8.17 -13.97 -1.55
C TYR A 44 9.16 -15.13 -1.51
N SER A 45 8.67 -16.35 -1.24
CA SER A 45 9.46 -17.57 -1.31
C SER A 45 9.70 -17.96 -2.76
N GLY A 46 10.94 -18.32 -3.08
CA GLY A 46 11.34 -18.68 -4.45
C GLY A 46 11.61 -17.48 -5.36
N LEU A 47 11.42 -16.24 -4.89
CA LEU A 47 11.88 -15.06 -5.61
C LEU A 47 13.40 -14.90 -5.47
N SER A 48 14.05 -14.57 -6.58
CA SER A 48 15.48 -14.21 -6.61
C SER A 48 15.72 -12.83 -5.98
N SER A 49 16.96 -12.55 -5.54
CA SER A 49 17.36 -11.21 -5.08
C SER A 49 16.98 -10.12 -6.08
N LYS A 50 17.16 -10.38 -7.38
CA LYS A 50 16.82 -9.47 -8.46
C LYS A 50 15.33 -9.14 -8.52
N GLN A 51 14.47 -10.11 -8.27
CA GLN A 51 13.01 -9.91 -8.26
C GLN A 51 12.56 -9.14 -7.01
N ILE A 52 13.21 -9.36 -5.88
CA ILE A 52 12.90 -8.69 -4.62
C ILE A 52 13.35 -7.23 -4.63
N PHE A 53 14.62 -6.97 -4.96
CA PHE A 53 15.19 -5.63 -4.92
C PHE A 53 14.91 -4.83 -6.20
N GLY A 54 14.59 -5.53 -7.29
CA GLY A 54 14.35 -4.95 -8.60
C GLY A 54 15.63 -4.78 -9.42
N VAL A 55 15.50 -4.95 -10.73
CA VAL A 55 16.60 -4.94 -11.72
C VAL A 55 17.35 -3.60 -11.84
N THR A 56 16.82 -2.54 -11.25
CA THR A 56 17.40 -1.19 -11.24
C THR A 56 18.01 -0.84 -9.88
N CYS A 57 18.06 -1.79 -8.94
CA CYS A 57 18.66 -1.57 -7.63
C CYS A 57 20.19 -1.54 -7.77
N PRO A 58 20.85 -0.43 -7.41
CA PRO A 58 22.31 -0.33 -7.52
C PRO A 58 23.05 -1.29 -6.56
N TYR A 59 22.34 -1.82 -5.56
CA TYR A 59 22.85 -2.77 -4.57
C TYR A 59 22.40 -4.21 -4.84
N GLU A 60 21.87 -4.53 -6.03
CA GLU A 60 21.37 -5.87 -6.38
C GLU A 60 22.41 -6.97 -6.13
N SER A 61 23.68 -6.70 -6.44
CA SER A 61 24.79 -7.64 -6.22
C SER A 61 25.32 -7.66 -4.77
N SER A 62 24.89 -6.72 -3.93
CA SER A 62 25.32 -6.59 -2.53
C SER A 62 24.41 -7.31 -1.54
N CYS A 63 23.25 -7.82 -1.98
CA CYS A 63 22.24 -8.44 -1.13
C CYS A 63 21.78 -9.80 -1.66
N ILE A 64 21.68 -10.78 -0.77
CA ILE A 64 21.13 -12.11 -1.04
C ILE A 64 19.80 -12.24 -0.31
N TRP A 65 18.74 -12.61 -1.03
CA TRP A 65 17.44 -12.91 -0.46
C TRP A 65 17.27 -14.41 -0.20
N SER A 66 16.71 -14.77 0.94
CA SER A 66 16.30 -16.15 1.22
C SER A 66 15.05 -16.22 2.08
N CYS A 67 14.31 -17.32 1.96
CA CYS A 67 13.27 -17.74 2.91
C CYS A 67 13.60 -19.09 3.57
N ASN A 68 14.79 -19.65 3.32
CA ASN A 68 15.18 -20.96 3.88
C ASN A 68 15.72 -20.78 5.30
N ARG A 69 14.82 -20.86 6.28
CA ARG A 69 15.16 -20.73 7.70
C ARG A 69 16.19 -21.78 8.12
N ARG A 70 16.01 -23.05 7.74
CA ARG A 70 16.87 -24.14 8.22
C ARG A 70 18.35 -23.90 7.92
N GLU A 71 18.65 -23.34 6.76
CA GLU A 71 20.02 -23.09 6.32
C GLU A 71 20.56 -21.73 6.77
N HIS A 72 19.71 -20.70 6.81
CA HIS A 72 20.18 -19.32 6.86
C HIS A 72 19.97 -18.60 8.19
N PHE A 73 19.26 -19.19 9.14
CA PHE A 73 18.93 -18.52 10.39
C PHE A 73 20.15 -18.13 11.23
N SER A 74 21.15 -19.00 11.31
CA SER A 74 22.39 -18.77 12.06
C SER A 74 23.45 -17.97 11.28
N THR A 75 23.21 -17.67 9.99
CA THR A 75 24.19 -17.01 9.12
C THR A 75 23.71 -15.67 8.54
N ALA A 76 22.40 -15.41 8.56
CA ALA A 76 21.78 -14.19 8.05
C ALA A 76 22.32 -12.93 8.74
N ASP A 77 22.54 -11.89 7.94
CA ASP A 77 22.91 -10.55 8.41
C ASP A 77 21.68 -9.76 8.87
N ALA A 78 20.51 -10.01 8.26
CA ALA A 78 19.22 -9.49 8.70
C ALA A 78 18.14 -10.57 8.62
N ILE A 79 17.24 -10.59 9.61
CA ILE A 79 16.09 -11.51 9.64
C ILE A 79 14.81 -10.68 9.78
N ILE A 80 13.91 -10.85 8.81
CA ILE A 80 12.64 -10.15 8.72
C ILE A 80 11.53 -11.04 9.26
N PHE A 81 10.69 -10.48 10.13
CA PHE A 81 9.54 -11.12 10.73
C PHE A 81 8.28 -10.29 10.44
N HIS A 82 7.30 -10.88 9.78
CA HIS A 82 6.00 -10.25 9.56
C HIS A 82 5.17 -10.30 10.84
N ALA A 83 4.79 -9.14 11.37
CA ALA A 83 4.15 -9.00 12.67
C ALA A 83 2.84 -9.80 12.78
N TYR A 84 1.97 -9.71 11.76
CA TYR A 84 0.72 -10.45 11.76
C TYR A 84 0.95 -11.97 11.86
N ASP A 85 1.97 -12.49 11.15
CA ASP A 85 2.21 -13.93 11.08
C ASP A 85 2.86 -14.47 12.36
N VAL A 86 3.77 -13.70 12.98
CA VAL A 86 4.29 -14.00 14.32
C VAL A 86 3.16 -14.11 15.34
N GLN A 87 2.18 -13.22 15.26
CA GLN A 87 1.04 -13.21 16.18
C GLN A 87 0.04 -14.34 15.96
N TYR A 88 -0.41 -14.53 14.72
CA TYR A 88 -1.57 -15.38 14.44
C TYR A 88 -1.22 -16.80 13.99
N PHE A 89 0.00 -17.04 13.49
CA PHE A 89 0.45 -18.37 13.08
C PHE A 89 1.46 -18.98 14.06
N HIS A 90 1.65 -18.35 15.23
CA HIS A 90 2.58 -18.79 16.28
C HIS A 90 4.00 -19.03 15.77
N GLU A 91 4.42 -18.26 14.76
CA GLU A 91 5.79 -18.32 14.24
C GLU A 91 6.77 -17.83 15.31
N SER A 92 7.81 -18.64 15.58
CA SER A 92 8.79 -18.31 16.62
C SER A 92 9.85 -17.33 16.11
N VAL A 93 9.98 -16.21 16.84
CA VAL A 93 11.18 -15.36 16.80
C VAL A 93 12.22 -16.01 17.71
N PRO A 94 13.46 -16.23 17.24
CA PRO A 94 14.46 -16.97 18.00
C PRO A 94 15.12 -16.14 19.09
N ASP A 95 15.79 -16.83 20.01
CA ASP A 95 16.70 -16.17 20.93
C ASP A 95 17.90 -15.59 20.17
N ARG A 96 18.41 -14.44 20.62
CA ARG A 96 19.60 -13.80 20.03
C ARG A 96 20.84 -14.67 20.09
N ARG A 97 20.90 -15.64 21.00
CA ARG A 97 21.99 -16.61 21.11
C ARG A 97 22.01 -17.64 19.98
N GLU A 98 20.88 -17.84 19.29
CA GLU A 98 20.72 -18.81 18.21
C GLU A 98 21.12 -18.25 16.83
N VAL A 99 21.38 -16.94 16.76
CA VAL A 99 21.72 -16.24 15.52
C VAL A 99 23.15 -15.71 15.55
N LYS A 100 23.67 -15.36 14.38
CA LYS A 100 24.96 -14.71 14.24
C LYS A 100 25.02 -13.41 15.05
N LYS A 101 26.19 -13.12 15.63
CA LYS A 101 26.43 -11.85 16.33
C LYS A 101 26.23 -10.67 15.37
N ASN A 102 25.53 -9.63 15.84
CA ASN A 102 25.16 -8.42 15.09
C ASN A 102 24.12 -8.64 13.98
N THR A 103 23.42 -9.78 13.95
CA THR A 103 22.24 -9.93 13.07
C THR A 103 21.19 -8.87 13.44
N VAL A 104 20.67 -8.20 12.42
CA VAL A 104 19.62 -7.18 12.55
C VAL A 104 18.25 -7.87 12.51
N PHE A 105 17.45 -7.70 13.56
CA PHE A 105 16.08 -8.21 13.58
C PHE A 105 15.15 -7.12 13.07
N VAL A 106 14.36 -7.43 12.05
CA VAL A 106 13.49 -6.46 11.38
C VAL A 106 12.04 -6.87 11.56
N LEU A 107 11.23 -6.00 12.17
CA LEU A 107 9.79 -6.21 12.29
C LEU A 107 9.10 -5.58 11.08
N TRP A 108 8.41 -6.38 10.29
CA TRP A 108 7.62 -5.91 9.17
C TRP A 108 6.14 -5.85 9.56
N SER A 109 5.56 -4.66 9.50
CA SER A 109 4.11 -4.46 9.69
C SER A 109 3.54 -3.54 8.61
N ASP A 110 2.78 -4.15 7.70
CA ASP A 110 1.95 -3.43 6.73
C ASP A 110 0.62 -2.97 7.36
N GLU A 111 0.22 -3.55 8.49
CA GLU A 111 -1.06 -3.22 9.14
C GLU A 111 -0.91 -2.13 10.22
N PRO A 112 -2.00 -1.40 10.53
CA PRO A 112 -2.02 -0.51 11.67
C PRO A 112 -1.72 -1.23 12.99
N ALA A 113 -1.04 -0.53 13.90
CA ALA A 113 -0.72 -1.06 15.23
C ALA A 113 -1.96 -1.49 16.03
N THR A 114 -3.16 -1.00 15.69
CA THR A 114 -4.44 -1.42 16.29
C THR A 114 -4.78 -2.89 16.04
N ILE A 115 -4.18 -3.53 15.02
CA ILE A 115 -4.42 -4.94 14.67
C ILE A 115 -3.38 -5.87 15.33
N ILE A 116 -2.30 -5.32 15.89
CA ILE A 116 -1.19 -6.06 16.47
C ILE A 116 -1.22 -5.94 18.00
N ASP A 117 -1.14 -7.07 18.71
CA ASP A 117 -0.94 -7.10 20.16
C ASP A 117 0.52 -6.78 20.51
N TYR A 118 0.78 -5.51 20.81
CA TYR A 118 2.12 -5.04 21.17
C TYR A 118 2.74 -5.81 22.36
N LYS A 119 1.95 -6.38 23.28
CA LYS A 119 2.47 -7.13 24.42
C LYS A 119 3.18 -8.40 23.98
N LEU A 120 2.73 -9.02 22.89
CA LEU A 120 3.39 -10.17 22.30
C LEU A 120 4.81 -9.84 21.85
N PHE A 121 5.01 -8.61 21.34
CA PHE A 121 6.29 -8.17 20.79
C PHE A 121 7.25 -7.62 21.85
N ASN A 122 6.76 -7.21 23.02
CA ASN A 122 7.60 -6.72 24.13
C ASN A 122 8.63 -7.74 24.64
N LYS A 123 8.42 -9.04 24.41
CA LYS A 123 9.39 -10.09 24.77
C LYS A 123 10.53 -10.26 23.77
N TYR A 124 10.45 -9.58 22.62
CA TYR A 124 11.43 -9.63 21.55
C TYR A 124 12.11 -8.26 21.39
N TYR A 125 13.32 -8.28 20.82
CA TYR A 125 14.03 -7.06 20.45
C TYR A 125 14.18 -6.99 18.94
N PHE A 126 13.57 -5.99 18.33
CA PHE A 126 13.76 -5.64 16.92
C PHE A 126 14.65 -4.41 16.80
N ASN A 127 15.57 -4.47 15.85
CA ASN A 127 16.47 -3.37 15.54
C ASN A 127 15.79 -2.35 14.63
N TRP A 128 15.10 -2.82 13.59
CA TRP A 128 14.51 -1.99 12.54
C TRP A 128 13.06 -2.38 12.29
N THR A 129 12.35 -1.48 11.65
CA THR A 129 10.97 -1.66 11.21
C THR A 129 10.84 -1.46 9.70
N ILE A 130 10.04 -2.33 9.07
CA ILE A 130 9.51 -2.13 7.72
C ILE A 130 8.03 -1.80 7.89
N SER A 131 7.58 -0.62 7.46
CA SER A 131 6.18 -0.22 7.60
C SER A 131 5.74 0.81 6.55
N TYR A 132 4.44 1.09 6.48
CA TYR A 132 3.89 2.22 5.73
C TYR A 132 4.25 3.58 6.35
N LYS A 133 4.63 3.59 7.64
CA LYS A 133 5.07 4.80 8.34
C LYS A 133 6.35 5.35 7.72
N LEU A 134 6.32 6.63 7.39
CA LEU A 134 7.44 7.33 6.75
C LEU A 134 8.67 7.43 7.66
N GLU A 135 8.46 7.34 8.97
CA GLU A 135 9.49 7.37 10.00
C GLU A 135 10.14 6.00 10.27
N SER A 136 9.67 4.92 9.63
CA SER A 136 10.27 3.59 9.77
C SER A 136 11.63 3.51 9.05
N GLU A 137 12.52 2.63 9.53
CA GLU A 137 13.86 2.45 8.94
C GLU A 137 13.80 2.07 7.47
N VAL A 138 12.79 1.29 7.10
CA VAL A 138 12.44 0.99 5.72
C VAL A 138 10.98 1.32 5.51
N SER A 139 10.72 2.59 5.21
CA SER A 139 9.42 2.99 4.69
C SER A 139 9.28 2.48 3.27
N VAL A 140 8.38 1.52 3.05
CA VAL A 140 8.10 0.99 1.69
C VAL A 140 7.27 1.99 0.88
N ALA A 141 7.12 3.23 1.35
CA ALA A 141 6.24 4.26 0.81
C ALA A 141 4.85 3.68 0.53
N SER A 142 4.08 3.49 1.60
CA SER A 142 2.61 3.48 1.57
C SER A 142 1.94 2.65 0.47
N TYR A 143 2.50 1.48 0.08
CA TYR A 143 1.97 0.61 -0.98
C TYR A 143 2.06 1.14 -2.42
N GLY A 144 2.64 2.32 -2.65
CA GLY A 144 2.77 2.87 -3.99
C GLY A 144 3.55 4.18 -4.06
N LEU A 145 3.97 4.51 -5.27
CA LEU A 145 4.78 5.68 -5.59
C LEU A 145 4.28 6.27 -6.91
N TYR A 146 4.44 7.58 -7.08
CA TYR A 146 4.18 8.27 -8.35
C TYR A 146 5.40 9.07 -8.80
N SER A 147 5.53 9.24 -10.11
CA SER A 147 6.55 10.09 -10.71
C SER A 147 5.86 11.13 -11.59
N ILE A 148 6.31 12.38 -11.50
CA ILE A 148 5.81 13.43 -12.39
C ILE A 148 6.50 13.27 -13.75
N VAL A 149 5.71 12.99 -14.78
CA VAL A 149 6.15 13.04 -16.17
C VAL A 149 5.96 14.47 -16.66
N LYS A 150 7.03 15.10 -17.15
CA LYS A 150 6.99 16.51 -17.62
C LYS A 150 6.58 16.65 -19.08
N GLU A 151 6.47 15.55 -19.81
CA GLU A 151 6.12 15.56 -21.23
C GLU A 151 4.61 15.78 -21.37
N LYS A 152 4.24 16.90 -21.99
CA LYS A 152 2.88 17.13 -22.47
C LYS A 152 2.70 16.36 -23.79
N SER A 153 1.61 15.63 -23.90
CA SER A 153 1.25 14.90 -25.11
C SER A 153 -0.23 15.07 -25.36
N ASP A 154 -0.58 15.68 -26.50
CA ASP A 154 -1.97 15.86 -26.93
C ASP A 154 -2.70 14.50 -27.05
N GLU A 155 -1.96 13.44 -27.40
CA GLU A 155 -2.50 12.08 -27.45
C GLU A 155 -2.90 11.57 -26.06
N ILE A 156 -2.08 11.84 -25.04
CA ILE A 156 -2.38 11.48 -23.64
C ILE A 156 -3.59 12.29 -23.16
N ASP A 157 -3.61 13.59 -23.40
CA ASP A 157 -4.71 14.46 -22.96
C ASP A 157 -6.03 14.04 -23.62
N GLN A 158 -6.02 13.74 -24.92
CA GLN A 158 -7.19 13.23 -25.64
C GLN A 158 -7.62 11.84 -25.12
N TRP A 159 -6.67 10.97 -24.79
CA TRP A 159 -6.97 9.68 -24.17
C TRP A 159 -7.65 9.85 -22.81
N ILE A 160 -7.12 10.72 -21.93
CA ILE A 160 -7.71 11.02 -20.61
C ILE A 160 -9.12 11.58 -20.79
N TYR A 161 -9.32 12.54 -21.71
CA TYR A 161 -10.63 13.10 -22.00
C TYR A 161 -11.64 12.02 -22.44
N ASN A 162 -11.24 11.14 -23.33
CA ASN A 162 -12.08 10.03 -23.79
C ASN A 162 -12.43 9.06 -22.64
N GLN A 163 -11.45 8.70 -21.80
CA GLN A 163 -11.69 7.88 -20.62
C GLN A 163 -12.70 8.53 -19.68
N PHE A 164 -12.54 9.82 -19.39
CA PHE A 164 -13.46 10.57 -18.55
C PHE A 164 -14.88 10.59 -19.15
N ARG A 165 -15.02 10.80 -20.46
CA ARG A 165 -16.32 10.86 -21.13
C ARG A 165 -17.04 9.50 -21.19
N GLN A 166 -16.30 8.41 -21.32
CA GLN A 166 -16.86 7.06 -21.47
C GLN A 166 -17.21 6.41 -20.13
N ARG A 167 -16.49 6.76 -19.06
CA ARG A 167 -16.72 6.19 -17.73
C ARG A 167 -17.99 6.74 -17.08
N GLN A 168 -18.65 5.86 -16.34
CA GLN A 168 -19.86 6.15 -15.61
C GLN A 168 -19.58 7.10 -14.44
N THR A 169 -20.46 8.08 -14.25
CA THR A 169 -20.45 8.97 -13.07
C THR A 169 -21.03 8.24 -11.86
N SER A 170 -20.29 7.22 -11.40
CA SER A 170 -20.61 6.33 -10.30
C SER A 170 -19.32 5.83 -9.64
N ALA A 171 -19.45 5.27 -8.43
CA ALA A 171 -18.33 4.71 -7.68
C ALA A 171 -18.37 3.20 -7.61
N LEU A 172 -17.19 2.60 -7.55
CA LEU A 172 -16.97 1.18 -7.39
C LEU A 172 -16.31 0.89 -6.03
N TRP A 173 -16.67 -0.21 -5.39
CA TRP A 173 -16.02 -0.64 -4.15
C TRP A 173 -15.89 -2.16 -4.05
N PHE A 174 -14.68 -2.66 -3.79
CA PHE A 174 -14.47 -4.06 -3.42
C PHE A 174 -14.07 -4.14 -1.95
N VAL A 175 -14.86 -4.87 -1.16
CA VAL A 175 -14.67 -4.95 0.30
C VAL A 175 -14.93 -6.36 0.83
N SER A 176 -14.00 -6.85 1.64
CA SER A 176 -14.06 -8.20 2.23
C SER A 176 -13.89 -8.24 3.75
N ASN A 177 -13.38 -7.16 4.36
CA ASN A 177 -13.28 -7.00 5.81
C ASN A 177 -14.52 -6.24 6.32
N CYS A 178 -15.36 -6.92 7.09
CA CYS A 178 -16.64 -6.39 7.54
C CYS A 178 -16.58 -5.80 8.96
N ASP A 179 -15.45 -5.91 9.64
CA ASP A 179 -15.29 -5.47 11.03
C ASP A 179 -15.04 -3.95 11.12
N ALA A 180 -14.68 -3.32 10.00
CA ALA A 180 -14.51 -1.88 9.88
C ALA A 180 -15.88 -1.18 9.72
N ASN A 181 -16.59 -1.02 10.84
CA ASN A 181 -17.98 -0.54 10.86
C ASN A 181 -18.16 0.89 10.33
N GLU A 182 -17.23 1.81 10.62
CA GLU A 182 -17.41 3.23 10.26
C GLU A 182 -17.39 3.47 8.75
N ARG A 183 -16.48 2.82 8.00
CA ARG A 183 -16.49 2.90 6.53
C ARG A 183 -17.73 2.27 5.90
N LEU A 184 -18.29 1.23 6.51
CA LEU A 184 -19.53 0.59 6.04
C LEU A 184 -20.72 1.52 6.26
N LYS A 185 -20.81 2.17 7.42
CA LYS A 185 -21.84 3.21 7.68
C LYS A 185 -21.75 4.33 6.65
N LEU A 186 -20.55 4.85 6.40
CA LEU A 186 -20.34 5.91 5.40
C LEU A 186 -20.73 5.43 3.99
N TYR A 187 -20.33 4.22 3.59
CA TYR A 187 -20.75 3.61 2.33
C TYR A 187 -22.28 3.57 2.19
N HIS A 188 -22.99 3.07 3.21
CA HIS A 188 -24.45 2.96 3.15
C HIS A 188 -25.14 4.32 3.13
N GLN A 189 -24.59 5.34 3.80
CA GLN A 189 -25.10 6.71 3.74
C GLN A 189 -24.88 7.31 2.34
N LEU A 190 -23.67 7.20 1.79
CA LEU A 190 -23.34 7.79 0.49
C LEU A 190 -24.07 7.08 -0.66
N LYS A 191 -24.21 5.75 -0.61
CA LYS A 191 -24.94 4.95 -1.62
C LYS A 191 -26.40 5.35 -1.78
N ARG A 192 -27.01 5.99 -0.78
CA ARG A 192 -28.38 6.52 -0.89
C ARG A 192 -28.48 7.80 -1.72
N LEU A 193 -27.36 8.51 -1.89
CA LEU A 193 -27.30 9.83 -2.53
C LEU A 193 -26.53 9.80 -3.84
N PHE A 194 -25.55 8.90 -3.96
CA PHE A 194 -24.69 8.72 -5.12
C PHE A 194 -24.71 7.27 -5.62
N PRO A 195 -24.66 7.00 -6.94
CA PRO A 195 -24.62 5.64 -7.45
C PRO A 195 -23.31 4.94 -7.07
N ILE A 196 -23.40 3.87 -6.28
CA ILE A 196 -22.25 3.06 -5.86
C ILE A 196 -22.54 1.58 -6.05
N GLU A 197 -21.64 0.92 -6.77
CA GLU A 197 -21.63 -0.53 -6.90
C GLU A 197 -20.58 -1.14 -5.97
N GLY A 198 -21.06 -1.90 -5.00
CA GLY A 198 -20.23 -2.60 -4.02
C GLY A 198 -20.17 -4.09 -4.30
N TYR A 199 -18.99 -4.68 -4.20
CA TYR A 199 -18.72 -6.11 -4.34
C TYR A 199 -17.98 -6.66 -3.12
N GLY A 200 -18.24 -7.93 -2.81
CA GLY A 200 -17.58 -8.68 -1.75
C GLY A 200 -18.50 -8.96 -0.56
N ARG A 201 -17.93 -9.52 0.50
CA ARG A 201 -18.69 -10.17 1.58
C ARG A 201 -19.50 -9.21 2.47
N CYS A 202 -19.22 -7.91 2.38
CA CYS A 202 -19.73 -6.90 3.32
C CYS A 202 -20.81 -5.98 2.73
N VAL A 203 -21.31 -6.25 1.51
CA VAL A 203 -22.23 -5.37 0.78
C VAL A 203 -23.37 -6.16 0.13
N ASP A 204 -24.49 -5.45 -0.11
CA ASP A 204 -25.83 -6.02 -0.33
C ASP A 204 -25.99 -6.92 -1.58
N TYR A 205 -25.10 -6.83 -2.58
CA TYR A 205 -25.30 -7.52 -3.86
C TYR A 205 -24.62 -8.90 -3.90
N TYR A 206 -25.45 -9.91 -3.68
CA TYR A 206 -25.21 -11.32 -3.85
C TYR A 206 -25.37 -11.71 -5.33
N PRO A 207 -24.33 -11.51 -6.15
CA PRO A 207 -23.75 -12.69 -6.77
C PRO A 207 -22.35 -12.83 -6.17
N ILE A 208 -22.32 -13.49 -5.02
CA ILE A 208 -21.13 -13.74 -4.19
C ILE A 208 -20.04 -14.57 -4.92
N HIS A 209 -20.18 -14.79 -6.23
CA HIS A 209 -19.39 -15.70 -7.05
C HIS A 209 -18.92 -15.16 -8.42
N LEU A 210 -19.28 -13.95 -8.87
CA LEU A 210 -18.89 -13.51 -10.23
C LEU A 210 -17.66 -12.59 -10.27
N CYS A 211 -17.40 -11.81 -9.21
CA CYS A 211 -16.35 -10.81 -9.24
C CYS A 211 -15.71 -10.61 -7.86
N THR A 212 -14.48 -11.08 -7.70
CA THR A 212 -13.68 -10.85 -6.50
C THR A 212 -12.42 -10.05 -6.83
N SER A 213 -11.76 -9.51 -5.80
CA SER A 213 -10.53 -8.76 -6.03
C SER A 213 -9.45 -9.64 -6.66
N LYS A 214 -8.62 -9.04 -7.52
CA LYS A 214 -7.55 -9.66 -8.31
C LYS A 214 -8.06 -10.66 -9.36
N THR A 215 -9.27 -10.46 -9.87
CA THR A 215 -9.83 -11.24 -10.98
C THR A 215 -9.96 -10.40 -12.25
N PRO A 216 -10.02 -11.01 -13.44
CA PRO A 216 -10.27 -10.28 -14.69
C PRO A 216 -11.56 -9.45 -14.67
N CYS A 217 -12.56 -9.90 -13.90
CA CYS A 217 -13.80 -9.17 -13.72
C CYS A 217 -13.59 -7.84 -12.97
N GLU A 218 -12.77 -7.83 -11.90
CA GLU A 218 -12.44 -6.58 -11.20
C GLU A 218 -11.76 -5.59 -12.13
N THR A 219 -10.77 -6.05 -12.90
CA THR A 219 -10.07 -5.24 -13.91
C THR A 219 -11.05 -4.59 -14.88
N ARG A 220 -12.05 -5.34 -15.36
CA ARG A 220 -13.10 -4.80 -16.24
C ARG A 220 -13.91 -3.70 -15.55
N TYR A 221 -14.45 -3.97 -14.36
CA TYR A 221 -15.23 -2.96 -13.66
C TYR A 221 -14.40 -1.73 -13.35
N MET A 222 -13.14 -1.85 -12.92
CA MET A 222 -12.29 -0.68 -12.67
C MET A 222 -12.09 0.23 -13.89
N MET A 223 -12.32 -0.24 -15.12
CA MET A 223 -12.27 0.59 -16.33
C MET A 223 -13.59 1.32 -16.65
N GLU A 224 -14.71 0.95 -16.01
CA GLU A 224 -16.05 1.44 -16.35
C GLU A 224 -16.52 2.62 -15.47
N TYR A 225 -15.91 2.86 -14.30
CA TYR A 225 -16.34 3.86 -13.31
C TYR A 225 -15.33 4.99 -13.21
N LYS A 226 -15.81 6.19 -12.89
CA LYS A 226 -14.96 7.35 -12.58
C LYS A 226 -14.34 7.26 -11.20
N TYR A 227 -15.07 6.73 -10.22
CA TYR A 227 -14.67 6.77 -8.82
C TYR A 227 -14.40 5.38 -8.26
N TYR A 228 -13.47 5.32 -7.31
CA TYR A 228 -13.26 4.15 -6.48
C TYR A 228 -13.31 4.54 -5.00
N LEU A 229 -14.04 3.78 -4.18
CA LEU A 229 -14.01 3.96 -2.73
C LEU A 229 -12.72 3.36 -2.16
N SER A 230 -11.71 4.19 -1.97
CA SER A 230 -10.44 3.81 -1.32
C SER A 230 -10.55 3.96 0.20
N PHE A 231 -11.55 3.29 0.79
CA PHE A 231 -11.86 3.38 2.22
C PHE A 231 -10.99 2.41 3.04
N GLU A 232 -10.18 2.98 3.92
CA GLU A 232 -9.31 2.23 4.81
C GLU A 232 -10.08 1.55 5.93
N SER A 233 -9.55 0.42 6.39
CA SER A 233 -10.13 -0.33 7.51
C SER A 233 -9.95 0.38 8.86
N ASN A 234 -8.95 1.26 8.95
CA ASN A 234 -8.59 2.03 10.14
C ASN A 234 -8.18 3.44 9.74
N THR A 235 -8.36 4.40 10.63
CA THR A 235 -8.01 5.82 10.43
C THR A 235 -6.64 6.19 11.02
N CYS A 236 -5.74 5.20 11.15
CA CYS A 236 -4.41 5.40 11.73
C CYS A 236 -3.56 6.32 10.86
N SER A 237 -2.83 7.25 11.48
CA SER A 237 -2.02 8.22 10.75
C SER A 237 -1.05 7.57 9.76
N GLY A 238 -0.98 8.08 8.53
CA GLY A 238 -0.11 7.60 7.46
C GLY A 238 -0.55 6.29 6.80
N TYR A 239 -1.62 5.63 7.29
CA TYR A 239 -2.09 4.37 6.73
C TYR A 239 -2.92 4.61 5.46
N VAL A 240 -2.21 4.78 4.34
CA VAL A 240 -2.79 4.83 3.00
C VAL A 240 -2.34 3.58 2.26
N SER A 241 -3.28 2.72 1.90
CA SER A 241 -3.02 1.34 1.48
C SER A 241 -3.00 1.15 -0.04
N GLU A 242 -2.91 -0.11 -0.48
CA GLU A 242 -3.04 -0.49 -1.88
C GLU A 242 -4.35 0.00 -2.53
N LYS A 243 -5.41 0.23 -1.74
CA LYS A 243 -6.72 0.67 -2.26
C LYS A 243 -6.63 2.03 -2.94
N PHE A 244 -5.81 2.93 -2.41
CA PHE A 244 -5.58 4.26 -2.97
C PHE A 244 -4.80 4.15 -4.29
N TRP A 245 -3.67 3.47 -4.27
CA TRP A 245 -2.78 3.33 -5.42
C TRP A 245 -3.40 2.51 -6.55
N LYS A 246 -4.20 1.50 -6.20
CA LYS A 246 -4.95 0.72 -7.17
C LYS A 246 -5.91 1.61 -7.94
N ALA A 247 -6.70 2.45 -7.27
CA ALA A 247 -7.59 3.38 -7.94
C ALA A 247 -6.84 4.27 -8.95
N LEU A 248 -5.74 4.89 -8.53
CA LEU A 248 -4.90 5.70 -9.40
C LEU A 248 -4.30 4.92 -10.58
N SER A 249 -3.84 3.68 -10.36
CA SER A 249 -3.25 2.83 -11.40
C SER A 249 -4.21 2.46 -12.53
N PHE A 250 -5.52 2.49 -12.26
CA PHE A 250 -6.59 2.28 -13.23
C PHE A 250 -7.19 3.61 -13.75
N GLY A 251 -6.65 4.75 -13.35
CA GLY A 251 -7.13 6.09 -13.73
C GLY A 251 -8.49 6.46 -13.12
N LEU A 252 -8.89 5.83 -12.01
CA LEU A 252 -10.08 6.27 -11.25
C LEU A 252 -9.70 7.37 -10.27
N ILE A 253 -10.67 8.20 -9.94
CA ILE A 253 -10.60 9.20 -8.88
C ILE A 253 -10.87 8.50 -7.53
N PRO A 254 -9.88 8.40 -6.63
CA PRO A 254 -10.07 7.84 -5.31
C PRO A 254 -10.95 8.75 -4.44
N ILE A 255 -12.02 8.20 -3.86
CA ILE A 255 -12.76 8.79 -2.75
C ILE A 255 -12.21 8.15 -1.48
N VAL A 256 -11.58 8.93 -0.61
CA VAL A 256 -10.78 8.42 0.50
C VAL A 256 -11.42 8.67 1.86
N TYR A 257 -11.41 7.62 2.69
CA TYR A 257 -11.75 7.64 4.11
C TYR A 257 -10.67 6.85 4.84
N GLY A 258 -10.04 7.44 5.85
CA GLY A 258 -8.90 6.82 6.52
C GLY A 258 -8.13 7.81 7.39
N PRO A 259 -6.80 7.92 7.26
CA PRO A 259 -6.02 8.94 7.98
C PRO A 259 -6.44 10.36 7.61
N LYS A 260 -5.86 11.36 8.29
CA LYS A 260 -6.12 12.77 7.98
C LYS A 260 -5.70 13.11 6.55
N LYS A 261 -6.34 14.12 5.95
CA LYS A 261 -6.03 14.61 4.60
C LYS A 261 -4.55 14.94 4.40
N GLU A 262 -3.87 15.47 5.41
CA GLU A 262 -2.44 15.78 5.33
C GLU A 262 -1.59 14.52 5.07
N ASP A 263 -2.03 13.36 5.53
CA ASP A 263 -1.33 12.09 5.30
C ASP A 263 -1.40 11.67 3.83
N TYR A 264 -2.53 11.92 3.17
CA TYR A 264 -2.66 11.73 1.71
C TYR A 264 -1.85 12.77 0.93
N ILE A 265 -1.93 14.05 1.28
CA ILE A 265 -1.20 15.15 0.59
C ILE A 265 0.31 14.88 0.55
N ARG A 266 0.89 14.28 1.59
CA ARG A 266 2.33 14.00 1.65
C ARG A 266 2.81 12.98 0.62
N ILE A 267 1.95 12.08 0.14
CA ILE A 267 2.34 10.94 -0.69
C ILE A 267 1.61 10.86 -2.02
N ALA A 268 0.46 11.52 -2.17
CA ALA A 268 -0.37 11.47 -3.36
C ALA A 268 0.06 12.51 -4.41
N PRO A 269 -0.19 12.26 -5.70
CA PRO A 269 -0.16 13.32 -6.68
C PRO A 269 -1.10 14.47 -6.26
N PRO A 270 -0.72 15.75 -6.46
CA PRO A 270 -1.58 16.87 -6.12
C PRO A 270 -2.95 16.79 -6.81
N SER A 271 -4.00 17.17 -6.08
CA SER A 271 -5.39 17.17 -6.58
C SER A 271 -5.88 15.82 -7.13
N SER A 272 -5.31 14.70 -6.69
CA SER A 272 -5.62 13.38 -7.26
C SER A 272 -6.67 12.57 -6.50
N PHE A 273 -7.36 13.16 -5.52
CA PHE A 273 -8.30 12.44 -4.66
C PHE A 273 -9.32 13.38 -4.01
N ILE A 274 -10.43 12.79 -3.56
CA ILE A 274 -11.50 13.49 -2.83
C ILE A 274 -11.53 12.91 -1.41
N HIS A 275 -11.24 13.74 -0.41
CA HIS A 275 -11.28 13.33 1.00
C HIS A 275 -12.69 13.52 1.55
N VAL A 276 -13.24 12.51 2.21
CA VAL A 276 -14.62 12.61 2.72
C VAL A 276 -14.76 13.67 3.81
N ASP A 277 -13.72 13.89 4.61
CA ASP A 277 -13.70 14.94 5.65
C ASP A 277 -13.57 16.38 5.10
N ASP A 278 -13.46 16.58 3.77
CA ASP A 278 -13.56 17.92 3.17
C ASP A 278 -15.00 18.45 3.14
N PHE A 279 -15.98 17.63 3.52
CA PHE A 279 -17.40 17.94 3.43
C PHE A 279 -18.08 17.80 4.79
N ASP A 280 -18.86 18.82 5.17
CA ASP A 280 -19.63 18.81 6.42
C ASP A 280 -20.73 17.72 6.43
N THR A 281 -21.20 17.29 5.25
CA THR A 281 -22.25 16.29 5.12
C THR A 281 -22.02 15.35 3.95
N VAL A 282 -22.58 14.14 4.03
CA VAL A 282 -22.59 13.16 2.94
C VAL A 282 -23.35 13.68 1.70
N SER A 283 -24.33 14.57 1.88
CA SER A 283 -25.03 15.23 0.77
C SER A 283 -24.09 16.16 0.00
N ALA A 284 -23.34 17.00 0.71
CA ALA A 284 -22.36 17.89 0.09
C ALA A 284 -21.27 17.12 -0.65
N LEU A 285 -20.79 16.00 -0.08
CA LEU A 285 -19.90 15.07 -0.78
C LEU A 285 -20.56 14.54 -2.07
N SER A 286 -21.79 14.02 -1.99
CA SER A 286 -22.51 13.49 -3.15
C SER A 286 -22.70 14.53 -4.27
N GLU A 287 -23.07 15.75 -3.92
CA GLU A 287 -23.21 16.87 -4.87
C GLU A 287 -21.88 17.17 -5.56
N HIS A 288 -20.78 17.21 -4.81
CA HIS A 288 -19.45 17.42 -5.36
C HIS A 288 -19.03 16.28 -6.31
N LEU A 289 -19.35 15.02 -5.98
CA LEU A 289 -19.08 13.88 -6.86
C LEU A 289 -19.84 14.00 -8.20
N PHE A 290 -21.09 14.48 -8.19
CA PHE A 290 -21.80 14.75 -9.45
C PHE A 290 -21.20 15.92 -10.23
N GLN A 291 -20.71 16.97 -9.56
CA GLN A 291 -20.07 18.11 -10.21
C GLN A 291 -18.78 17.68 -10.92
N VAL A 292 -17.85 17.04 -10.19
CA VAL A 292 -16.59 16.54 -10.76
C VAL A 292 -16.87 15.51 -11.84
N GLY A 293 -17.84 14.61 -11.63
CA GLY A 293 -18.12 13.54 -12.57
C GLY A 293 -18.71 14.04 -13.88
N ASN A 294 -19.34 15.22 -13.90
CA ASN A 294 -19.95 15.77 -15.11
C ASN A 294 -19.15 16.92 -15.73
N ASN A 295 -18.05 17.34 -15.09
CA ASN A 295 -17.20 18.42 -15.58
C ASN A 295 -15.72 18.00 -15.63
N TYR A 296 -15.23 17.78 -16.85
CA TYR A 296 -13.84 17.36 -17.11
C TYR A 296 -12.77 18.34 -16.63
N THR A 297 -13.13 19.63 -16.47
CA THR A 297 -12.15 20.67 -16.10
C THR A 297 -11.96 20.82 -14.59
N LEU A 298 -12.69 20.06 -13.78
CA LEU A 298 -12.56 19.99 -12.32
C LEU A 298 -11.73 18.78 -11.90
#